data_AF-M9RMU5-F1
#
_entry.id   AF-M9RMU5-F1
#
_cell.length_a   1.000
_cell.length_b   1.000
_cell.length_c   1.000
_cell.angle_alpha   90.00
_cell.angle_beta   90.00
_cell.angle_gamma   90.00
#
_symmetry.space_group_name_H-M   'P 1'
#
loop_
_entity.id
_entity.type
_entity.pdbx_description
1 polymer ?
#
loop_
_entity_poly.entity_id
_entity_poly.type
_entity_poly.pdbx_seq_one_letter_code
_entity_poly.pdbx_strand_id
1 'polypeptide(L)'
;MVDIHAKLLYFVEEDGQARRYPIAVGRQGLSLNRPTVIQLKREWPGWTPTQNMLRTQPEVYGPFARGVEGGLASPLGARAPYLFRNGRDTHFRIHGTNDLPSIGNSGSAGCIRMFNHDIIDLYPRVPNGTDVVIRSYEESVELEGEALANRGVILQPNIIDPDLIYGTDDDDDAGDDDLALADADT
;
A
#
# COMPACT_ATOMS: atom_id res chain seq x y z
N MET A 1 5.97 7.05 -13.67
CA MET A 1 7.18 6.19 -13.74
C MET A 1 7.52 5.70 -12.34
N VAL A 2 7.84 4.43 -12.15
CA VAL A 2 8.23 3.85 -10.86
C VAL A 2 9.65 3.32 -10.99
N ASP A 3 10.56 3.84 -10.19
CA ASP A 3 11.93 3.37 -10.07
C ASP A 3 12.05 2.46 -8.85
N ILE A 4 11.95 1.15 -9.10
CA ILE A 4 12.02 0.13 -8.05
C ILE A 4 13.43 -0.03 -7.48
N HIS A 5 14.46 0.45 -8.18
CA HIS A 5 15.86 0.35 -7.77
C HIS A 5 16.17 1.48 -6.80
N ALA A 6 15.97 2.72 -7.25
CA ALA A 6 16.16 3.93 -6.45
C ALA A 6 15.10 4.16 -5.37
N LYS A 7 14.04 3.34 -5.34
CA LYS A 7 12.92 3.43 -4.39
C LYS A 7 12.22 4.79 -4.48
N LEU A 8 11.93 5.21 -5.71
CA LEU A 8 11.29 6.47 -6.02
C LEU A 8 10.16 6.27 -7.03
N LEU A 9 9.07 7.02 -6.87
CA LEU A 9 8.00 7.14 -7.86
C LEU A 9 8.00 8.56 -8.39
N TYR A 10 7.88 8.69 -9.72
CA TYR A 10 7.81 9.95 -10.43
C TYR A 10 6.44 10.08 -11.09
N PHE A 11 5.67 11.08 -10.67
CA PHE A 11 4.51 11.56 -11.40
C PHE A 11 4.99 12.61 -12.39
N VAL A 12 5.04 12.24 -13.66
CA VAL A 12 5.51 13.11 -14.76
C VAL A 12 4.34 13.95 -15.24
N GLU A 13 4.48 15.26 -15.16
CA GLU A 13 3.47 16.26 -15.54
C GLU A 13 3.68 16.69 -17.01
N GLU A 14 2.66 17.27 -17.64
CA GLU A 14 2.66 17.61 -19.07
C GLU A 14 3.72 18.65 -19.47
N ASP A 15 4.15 19.48 -18.53
CA ASP A 15 5.15 20.53 -18.72
C ASP A 15 6.60 20.02 -18.62
N GLY A 16 6.80 18.71 -18.52
CA GLY A 16 8.10 18.07 -18.38
C GLY A 16 8.66 18.11 -16.95
N GLN A 17 7.90 18.60 -15.97
CA GLN A 17 8.25 18.47 -14.56
C GLN A 17 7.85 17.10 -14.02
N ALA A 18 8.44 16.73 -12.88
CA ALA A 18 8.02 15.53 -12.18
C ALA A 18 8.01 15.75 -10.67
N ARG A 19 6.92 15.31 -10.02
CA ARG A 19 6.90 15.13 -8.57
C ARG A 19 7.51 13.78 -8.23
N ARG A 20 8.37 13.79 -7.22
CA ARG A 20 9.11 12.62 -6.77
C ARG A 20 8.67 12.21 -5.38
N TYR A 21 8.27 10.96 -5.22
CA TYR A 21 7.81 10.39 -3.96
C TYR A 21 8.71 9.22 -3.55
N PRO A 22 9.13 9.12 -2.28
CA PRO A 22 9.82 7.93 -1.79
C PRO A 22 8.84 6.75 -1.70
N ILE A 23 9.30 5.56 -2.05
CA ILE A 23 8.47 4.34 -2.02
C ILE A 23 9.16 3.19 -1.29
N ALA A 24 8.39 2.18 -0.88
CA ALA A 24 8.91 0.85 -0.61
C ALA A 24 8.48 -0.11 -1.72
N VAL A 25 9.29 -1.13 -1.98
CA VAL A 25 9.03 -2.10 -3.05
C VAL A 25 8.93 -3.51 -2.48
N GLY A 26 7.82 -4.18 -2.77
CA GLY A 26 7.65 -5.60 -2.50
C GLY A 26 8.55 -6.50 -3.35
N ARG A 27 8.91 -7.68 -2.86
CA ARG A 27 9.72 -8.67 -3.59
C ARG A 27 9.06 -9.12 -4.88
N GLN A 28 7.73 -9.29 -4.87
CA GLN A 28 6.99 -9.55 -6.11
C GLN A 28 6.85 -8.27 -6.97
N GLY A 29 6.97 -7.07 -6.39
CA GLY A 29 7.03 -5.82 -7.15
C GLY A 29 8.19 -5.79 -8.14
N LEU A 30 9.24 -6.58 -7.90
CA LEU A 30 10.34 -6.80 -8.86
C LEU A 30 9.89 -7.54 -10.13
N SER A 31 8.79 -8.29 -10.11
CA SER A 31 8.24 -8.95 -11.30
C SER A 31 7.31 -8.05 -12.10
N LEU A 32 6.95 -6.88 -11.55
CA LEU A 32 6.30 -5.82 -12.30
C LEU A 32 7.37 -5.20 -13.22
N ASN A 33 7.49 -5.69 -14.44
CA ASN A 33 8.49 -5.25 -15.40
C ASN A 33 7.90 -4.88 -16.77
N ARG A 34 6.57 -4.93 -16.91
CA ARG A 34 5.87 -4.50 -18.12
C ARG A 34 4.90 -3.38 -17.77
N PRO A 35 4.62 -2.48 -18.72
CA PRO A 35 3.63 -1.43 -18.54
C PRO A 35 2.30 -1.95 -18.02
N THR A 36 1.68 -1.13 -17.19
CA THR A 36 0.35 -1.34 -16.62
C THR A 36 -0.41 -0.03 -16.65
N VAL A 37 -1.71 -0.09 -16.48
CA VAL A 37 -2.59 1.08 -16.43
C VAL A 37 -3.37 1.09 -15.13
N ILE A 38 -3.61 2.27 -14.58
CA ILE A 38 -4.53 2.43 -13.45
C ILE A 38 -5.97 2.31 -13.99
N GLN A 39 -6.76 1.36 -13.51
CA GLN A 39 -8.18 1.24 -13.92
C GLN A 39 -9.16 1.30 -12.76
N LEU A 40 -8.69 1.06 -11.54
CA LEU A 40 -9.51 1.13 -10.34
C LEU A 40 -8.74 1.89 -9.26
N LYS A 41 -9.47 2.68 -8.49
CA LYS A 41 -8.97 3.46 -7.37
C LYS A 41 -9.91 3.29 -6.18
N ARG A 42 -9.35 3.13 -4.99
CA ARG A 42 -10.11 3.03 -3.73
C ARG A 42 -9.55 3.95 -2.65
N GLU A 43 -10.45 4.55 -1.90
CA GLU A 43 -10.15 5.23 -0.64
C GLU A 43 -10.38 4.28 0.52
N TRP A 44 -9.51 4.33 1.53
CA TRP A 44 -9.51 3.45 2.69
C TRP A 44 -9.76 1.97 2.32
N PRO A 45 -8.98 1.40 1.40
CA PRO A 45 -9.22 0.04 0.90
C PRO A 45 -9.01 -1.02 1.97
N GLY A 46 -9.90 -2.01 2.02
CA GLY A 46 -9.64 -3.25 2.76
C GLY A 46 -8.59 -4.12 2.07
N TRP A 47 -8.05 -5.10 2.80
CA TRP A 47 -6.98 -5.97 2.33
C TRP A 47 -7.26 -7.43 2.67
N THR A 48 -6.95 -8.32 1.74
CA THR A 48 -6.98 -9.76 1.97
C THR A 48 -5.65 -10.35 1.50
N PRO A 49 -4.99 -11.19 2.32
CA PRO A 49 -3.79 -11.88 1.89
C PRO A 49 -4.10 -12.81 0.71
N THR A 50 -3.17 -12.91 -0.23
CA THR A 50 -3.31 -13.86 -1.34
C THR A 50 -3.12 -15.30 -0.85
N GLN A 51 -3.66 -16.28 -1.57
CA GLN A 51 -3.44 -17.70 -1.28
C GLN A 51 -1.94 -18.06 -1.25
N ASN A 52 -1.13 -17.42 -2.10
CA ASN A 52 0.32 -17.62 -2.08
C ASN A 52 0.96 -17.10 -0.78
N MET A 53 0.49 -15.96 -0.27
CA MET A 53 0.98 -15.40 1.00
C MET A 53 0.67 -16.34 2.15
N LEU A 54 -0.59 -16.78 2.27
CA LEU A 54 -1.03 -17.75 3.29
C LEU A 54 -0.23 -19.06 3.23
N ARG A 55 0.07 -19.55 2.03
CA ARG A 55 0.85 -20.79 1.84
C ARG A 55 2.33 -20.65 2.17
N THR A 56 2.94 -19.50 1.89
CA THR A 56 4.41 -19.33 1.96
C THR A 56 4.91 -18.68 3.24
N GLN A 57 4.05 -17.90 3.91
CA GLN A 57 4.32 -17.23 5.19
C GLN A 57 3.06 -17.32 6.08
N PRO A 58 2.58 -18.54 6.41
CA PRO A 58 1.38 -18.72 7.22
C PRO A 58 1.49 -18.07 8.61
N GLU A 59 2.68 -18.00 9.17
CA GLU A 59 2.96 -17.35 10.46
C GLU A 59 2.75 -15.83 10.43
N VAL A 60 2.93 -15.19 9.27
CA VAL A 60 2.74 -13.74 9.10
C VAL A 60 1.30 -13.42 8.70
N TYR A 61 0.72 -14.21 7.78
CA TYR A 61 -0.54 -13.87 7.13
C TYR A 61 -1.75 -14.69 7.58
N GLY A 62 -1.51 -15.84 8.22
CA GLY A 62 -2.55 -16.76 8.69
C GLY A 62 -3.60 -16.08 9.59
N PRO A 63 -3.20 -15.27 10.59
CA PRO A 63 -4.17 -14.57 11.43
C PRO A 63 -5.09 -13.61 10.66
N PHE A 64 -4.64 -13.10 9.51
CA PHE A 64 -5.38 -12.17 8.66
C PHE A 64 -6.11 -12.86 7.50
N ALA A 65 -6.28 -14.19 7.52
CA ALA A 65 -6.88 -14.94 6.42
C ALA A 65 -8.33 -14.53 6.09
N ARG A 66 -9.06 -13.98 7.07
CA ARG A 66 -10.41 -13.44 6.89
C ARG A 66 -10.43 -12.05 6.23
N GLY A 67 -9.25 -11.45 6.04
CA GLY A 67 -9.09 -10.08 5.55
C GLY A 67 -9.13 -9.06 6.68
N VAL A 68 -8.66 -7.86 6.35
CA VAL A 68 -8.69 -6.66 7.16
C VAL A 68 -9.62 -5.69 6.47
N GLU A 69 -10.58 -5.14 7.19
CA GLU A 69 -11.52 -4.16 6.64
C GLU A 69 -10.80 -2.88 6.19
N GLY A 70 -11.45 -2.13 5.31
CA GLY A 70 -10.97 -0.81 4.92
C GLY A 70 -10.98 0.16 6.09
N GLY A 71 -9.94 0.98 6.20
CA GLY A 71 -9.83 1.94 7.29
C GLY A 71 -8.39 2.16 7.72
N LEU A 72 -8.21 2.77 8.89
CA LEU A 72 -6.90 3.13 9.44
C LEU A 72 -6.02 1.90 9.69
N ALA A 73 -6.61 0.78 10.09
CA ALA A 73 -5.90 -0.46 10.39
C ALA A 73 -5.43 -1.20 9.11
N SER A 74 -6.02 -0.91 7.94
CA SER A 74 -5.68 -1.61 6.70
C SER A 74 -4.21 -1.41 6.33
N PRO A 75 -3.47 -2.49 6.00
CA PRO A 75 -2.09 -2.38 5.55
C PRO A 75 -1.94 -1.72 4.17
N LEU A 76 -3.06 -1.49 3.46
CA LEU A 76 -3.07 -0.73 2.22
C LEU A 76 -3.10 0.79 2.44
N GLY A 77 -3.27 1.24 3.69
CA GLY A 77 -3.26 2.64 4.06
C GLY A 77 -4.41 3.44 3.46
N ALA A 78 -4.19 4.75 3.26
CA ALA A 78 -5.26 5.68 2.96
C ALA A 78 -5.88 5.53 1.56
N ARG A 79 -5.09 5.15 0.55
CA ARG A 79 -5.50 5.14 -0.87
C ARG A 79 -4.81 4.01 -1.61
N ALA A 80 -5.47 3.46 -2.63
CA ALA A 80 -4.86 2.48 -3.53
C ALA A 80 -5.34 2.63 -4.99
N PRO A 81 -4.43 3.04 -5.90
CA PRO A 81 -4.53 2.74 -7.32
C PRO A 81 -4.18 1.28 -7.65
N TYR A 82 -5.05 0.63 -8.41
CA TYR A 82 -4.92 -0.77 -8.81
C TYR A 82 -4.41 -0.86 -10.25
N LEU A 83 -3.41 -1.72 -10.46
CA LEU A 83 -2.70 -1.83 -11.73
C LEU A 83 -3.26 -2.97 -12.57
N PHE A 84 -3.63 -2.65 -13.80
CA PHE A 84 -4.22 -3.57 -14.76
C PHE A 84 -3.31 -3.75 -15.97
N ARG A 85 -3.43 -4.90 -16.62
CA ARG A 85 -2.77 -5.19 -17.89
C ARG A 85 -3.75 -5.93 -18.79
N ASN A 86 -3.99 -5.41 -20.00
CA ASN A 86 -4.92 -5.98 -20.96
C ASN A 86 -6.33 -6.24 -20.35
N GLY A 87 -6.81 -5.29 -19.54
CA GLY A 87 -8.11 -5.38 -18.85
C GLY A 87 -8.18 -6.39 -17.70
N ARG A 88 -7.06 -6.98 -17.28
CA ARG A 88 -6.98 -7.91 -16.14
C ARG A 88 -6.24 -7.28 -14.97
N ASP A 89 -6.77 -7.48 -13.77
CA ASP A 89 -6.08 -7.09 -12.53
C ASP A 89 -4.76 -7.86 -12.44
N THR A 90 -3.68 -7.13 -12.17
CA THR A 90 -2.35 -7.72 -11.98
C THR A 90 -2.09 -8.14 -10.54
N HIS A 91 -3.01 -7.79 -9.63
CA HIS A 91 -2.89 -7.85 -8.18
C HIS A 91 -1.79 -6.94 -7.59
N PHE A 92 -1.12 -6.15 -8.43
CA PHE A 92 -0.23 -5.08 -8.02
C PHE A 92 -1.02 -3.79 -7.77
N ARG A 93 -0.54 -3.05 -6.79
CA ARG A 93 -1.13 -1.77 -6.37
C ARG A 93 -0.01 -0.80 -6.08
N ILE A 94 -0.30 0.47 -6.33
CA ILE A 94 0.37 1.57 -5.64
C ILE A 94 -0.54 1.89 -4.46
N HIS A 95 -0.04 1.97 -3.24
CA HIS A 95 -0.90 2.20 -2.08
C HIS A 95 -0.17 2.88 -0.91
N GLY A 96 -0.93 3.37 0.07
CA GLY A 96 -0.39 3.90 1.32
C GLY A 96 0.20 2.81 2.21
N THR A 97 0.81 3.15 3.34
CA THR A 97 1.32 2.15 4.28
C THR A 97 1.29 2.66 5.70
N ASN A 98 1.02 1.75 6.64
CA ASN A 98 1.19 2.00 8.08
C ASN A 98 2.59 1.59 8.56
N ASP A 99 3.33 0.84 7.74
CA ASP A 99 4.73 0.47 7.98
C ASP A 99 5.67 1.56 7.43
N LEU A 100 5.81 2.65 8.18
CA LEU A 100 6.65 3.81 7.81
C LEU A 100 8.13 3.46 7.60
N PRO A 101 8.79 2.64 8.46
CA PRO A 101 10.20 2.26 8.28
C PRO A 101 10.50 1.55 6.96
N SER A 102 9.48 0.99 6.31
CA SER A 102 9.68 0.37 5.01
C SER A 102 10.01 1.30 3.87
N ILE A 103 9.62 2.58 3.95
CA ILE A 103 9.81 3.51 2.85
C ILE A 103 11.30 3.72 2.59
N GLY A 104 11.72 3.55 1.33
CA GLY A 104 13.11 3.53 0.92
C GLY A 104 13.80 2.18 0.97
N ASN A 105 13.07 1.12 1.34
CA ASN A 105 13.58 -0.25 1.45
C ASN A 105 12.79 -1.24 0.58
N SER A 106 13.24 -2.49 0.55
CA SER A 106 12.55 -3.60 -0.11
C SER A 106 11.92 -4.52 0.93
N GLY A 107 10.73 -5.07 0.68
CA GLY A 107 10.01 -5.96 1.60
C GLY A 107 9.47 -7.22 0.90
N SER A 108 8.80 -8.12 1.62
CA SER A 108 8.44 -9.45 1.10
C SER A 108 7.15 -9.51 0.25
N ALA A 109 6.23 -8.55 0.37
CA ALA A 109 4.89 -8.60 -0.25
C ALA A 109 4.68 -7.56 -1.36
N GLY A 110 4.07 -8.01 -2.45
CA GLY A 110 4.18 -7.53 -3.83
C GLY A 110 3.54 -6.22 -4.26
N CYS A 111 3.71 -5.10 -3.56
CA CYS A 111 3.16 -3.81 -4.03
C CYS A 111 4.18 -2.67 -3.93
N ILE A 112 3.79 -1.51 -4.49
CA ILE A 112 4.50 -0.25 -4.32
C ILE A 112 3.82 0.51 -3.18
N ARG A 113 4.57 0.77 -2.10
CA ARG A 113 4.07 1.44 -0.91
C ARG A 113 4.56 2.87 -0.86
N MET A 114 3.69 3.77 -0.45
CA MET A 114 3.94 5.20 -0.30
C MET A 114 3.55 5.61 1.12
N PHE A 115 4.11 6.71 1.62
CA PHE A 115 3.54 7.34 2.80
C PHE A 115 2.06 7.69 2.55
N ASN A 116 1.25 7.66 3.61
CA ASN A 116 -0.18 7.95 3.49
C ASN A 116 -0.44 9.37 2.94
N HIS A 117 0.33 10.38 3.36
CA HIS A 117 0.20 11.73 2.82
C HIS A 117 0.60 11.83 1.34
N ASP A 118 1.65 11.11 0.93
CA ASP A 118 2.11 11.09 -0.46
C ASP A 118 1.08 10.44 -1.40
N ILE A 119 0.49 9.30 -1.00
CA ILE A 119 -0.55 8.67 -1.82
C ILE A 119 -1.83 9.50 -1.85
N ILE A 120 -2.15 10.21 -0.77
CA ILE A 120 -3.29 11.16 -0.75
C ILE A 120 -3.07 12.28 -1.76
N ASP A 121 -1.85 12.81 -1.89
CA ASP A 121 -1.52 13.81 -2.91
C ASP A 121 -1.53 13.22 -4.34
N LEU A 122 -0.97 12.03 -4.54
CA LEU A 122 -0.92 11.40 -5.86
C LEU A 122 -2.29 10.96 -6.39
N TYR A 123 -3.14 10.40 -5.52
CA TYR A 123 -4.40 9.75 -5.88
C TYR A 123 -5.38 10.58 -6.73
N PRO A 124 -5.64 11.88 -6.44
CA PRO A 124 -6.50 12.71 -7.28
C PRO A 124 -5.82 13.13 -8.59
N ARG A 125 -4.48 13.14 -8.66
CA ARG A 125 -3.70 13.57 -9.82
C ARG A 125 -3.60 12.52 -10.92
N VAL A 126 -3.77 11.25 -10.56
CA VAL A 126 -3.69 10.11 -11.50
C VAL A 126 -5.10 9.65 -11.89
N PRO A 127 -5.65 10.07 -13.05
CA PRO A 127 -6.92 9.55 -13.53
C PRO A 127 -6.85 8.05 -13.87
N ASN A 128 -8.01 7.41 -13.97
CA ASN A 128 -8.05 6.07 -14.58
C ASN A 128 -7.60 6.19 -16.05
N GLY A 129 -6.82 5.21 -16.52
CA GLY A 129 -6.14 5.22 -17.80
C GLY A 129 -4.68 5.66 -17.73
N THR A 130 -4.21 6.24 -16.61
CA THR A 130 -2.81 6.63 -16.46
C THR A 130 -1.87 5.43 -16.56
N ASP A 131 -0.84 5.57 -17.39
CA ASP A 131 0.23 4.58 -17.56
C ASP A 131 1.16 4.54 -16.36
N VAL A 132 1.51 3.31 -15.95
CA VAL A 132 2.51 3.01 -14.95
C VAL A 132 3.59 2.17 -15.61
N VAL A 133 4.74 2.81 -15.81
CA VAL A 133 5.95 2.22 -16.36
C VAL A 133 6.97 2.02 -15.24
N ILE A 134 7.68 0.89 -15.29
CA ILE A 134 8.73 0.55 -14.34
C ILE A 134 10.07 0.79 -15.01
N ARG A 135 10.92 1.55 -14.34
CA ARG A 135 12.27 1.87 -14.81
C ARG A 135 13.18 0.65 -14.68
N SER A 136 14.04 0.44 -15.67
CA SER A 136 15.10 -0.57 -15.62
C SER A 136 16.23 -0.14 -14.67
N TYR A 137 17.10 -1.10 -14.31
CA TYR A 137 18.26 -0.80 -13.48
C TYR A 137 19.24 0.16 -14.17
N GLU A 138 19.50 -0.04 -15.47
CA GLU A 138 20.44 0.79 -16.24
C GLU A 138 19.98 2.25 -16.32
N GLU A 139 18.69 2.47 -16.63
CA GLU A 139 18.08 3.82 -16.59
C GLU A 139 18.12 4.43 -15.18
N SER A 140 17.97 3.61 -14.13
CA SER A 140 18.05 4.09 -12.74
C SER A 140 19.46 4.56 -12.40
N VAL A 141 20.48 3.78 -12.76
CA VAL A 141 21.90 4.16 -12.55
C VAL A 141 22.24 5.42 -13.34
N GLU A 142 21.78 5.54 -14.59
CA GLU A 142 22.02 6.72 -15.42
C GLU A 142 21.43 8.00 -14.81
N LEU A 143 20.17 7.93 -14.32
CA LEU A 143 19.43 9.11 -13.87
C LEU A 143 19.68 9.46 -12.39
N GLU A 144 19.83 8.46 -11.52
CA GLU A 144 19.91 8.63 -10.07
C GLU A 144 21.30 8.34 -9.50
N GLY A 145 22.19 7.76 -10.31
CA GLY A 145 23.51 7.30 -9.88
C GLY A 145 23.46 5.93 -9.20
N GLU A 146 24.59 5.22 -9.27
CA GLU A 146 24.72 3.84 -8.76
C GLU A 146 24.40 3.72 -7.25
N ALA A 147 24.80 4.72 -6.45
CA ALA A 147 24.55 4.71 -5.01
C ALA A 147 23.04 4.74 -4.69
N LEU A 148 22.25 5.54 -5.41
CA LEU A 148 20.81 5.61 -5.17
C LEU A 148 20.09 4.42 -5.78
N ALA A 149 20.48 3.98 -6.98
CA ALA A 149 19.93 2.78 -7.63
C ALA A 149 20.07 1.51 -6.76
N ASN A 150 21.08 1.45 -5.89
CA ASN A 150 21.33 0.33 -4.97
C ASN A 150 20.89 0.62 -3.52
N ARG A 151 20.08 1.65 -3.28
CA ARG A 151 19.73 2.04 -1.90
C ARG A 151 18.80 1.06 -1.20
N GLY A 152 18.81 1.18 0.13
CA GLY A 152 17.93 0.46 1.03
C GLY A 152 18.39 -0.97 1.30
N VAL A 153 17.65 -1.65 2.16
CA VAL A 153 17.89 -3.05 2.52
C VAL A 153 16.65 -3.90 2.26
N ILE A 154 16.82 -5.22 2.30
CA ILE A 154 15.68 -6.15 2.34
C ILE A 154 15.24 -6.26 3.80
N LEU A 155 14.05 -5.77 4.09
CA LEU A 155 13.42 -5.89 5.39
C LEU A 155 12.65 -7.20 5.51
N GLN A 156 12.68 -7.77 6.73
CA GLN A 156 11.83 -8.90 7.07
C GLN A 156 10.38 -8.46 7.23
N PRO A 157 9.41 -9.38 7.03
CA PRO A 157 8.01 -9.08 7.29
C PRO A 157 7.83 -8.64 8.74
N ASN A 158 7.11 -7.54 8.94
CA ASN A 158 6.69 -7.14 10.27
C ASN A 158 5.52 -8.03 10.71
N ILE A 159 5.64 -8.73 11.82
CA ILE A 159 4.57 -9.54 12.40
C ILE A 159 3.74 -8.61 13.27
N ILE A 160 2.49 -8.38 12.86
CA ILE A 160 1.54 -7.56 13.58
C ILE A 160 0.67 -8.46 14.44
N ASP A 161 0.49 -8.06 15.70
CA ASP A 161 -0.47 -8.68 16.60
C ASP A 161 -1.90 -8.48 16.04
N PRO A 162 -2.66 -9.55 15.75
CA PRO A 162 -4.02 -9.44 15.22
C PRO A 162 -4.97 -8.66 16.12
N ASP A 163 -4.75 -8.65 17.42
CA ASP A 163 -5.62 -7.95 18.38
C ASP A 163 -5.54 -6.42 18.21
N LEU A 164 -4.42 -5.90 17.71
CA LEU A 164 -4.30 -4.48 17.34
C LEU A 164 -5.14 -4.10 16.10
N ILE A 165 -5.60 -5.09 15.34
CA ILE A 165 -6.36 -4.91 14.09
C ILE A 165 -7.83 -5.28 14.26
N TYR A 166 -8.13 -6.30 15.06
CA TYR A 166 -9.49 -6.82 15.27
C TYR A 166 -10.06 -6.52 16.67
N GLY A 167 -9.23 -6.14 17.64
CA GLY A 167 -9.64 -6.03 19.05
C GLY A 167 -10.32 -4.72 19.44
N THR A 168 -10.57 -3.80 18.50
CA THR A 168 -11.28 -2.54 18.77
C THR A 168 -12.79 -2.65 18.68
N ASP A 169 -13.32 -3.80 18.27
CA ASP A 169 -14.77 -4.00 18.06
C ASP A 169 -15.53 -4.39 19.35
N ASP A 170 -14.84 -4.65 20.46
CA ASP A 170 -15.47 -5.17 21.70
C ASP A 170 -15.71 -4.11 22.81
N ASP A 171 -15.16 -2.88 22.70
CA ASP A 171 -15.21 -1.88 23.79
C ASP A 171 -16.16 -0.68 23.56
N ASP A 172 -16.75 -0.53 22.36
CA ASP A 172 -17.66 0.60 22.05
C ASP A 172 -19.16 0.28 22.25
N ASP A 173 -19.50 -0.93 22.70
CA ASP A 173 -20.89 -1.40 22.84
C ASP A 173 -21.44 -1.26 24.28
N ALA A 174 -20.63 -0.84 25.24
CA ALA A 174 -20.99 -0.74 26.66
C ALA A 174 -21.20 0.72 27.10
N GLY A 175 -22.06 1.47 26.41
CA GLY A 175 -22.17 2.90 26.65
C GLY A 175 -23.46 3.60 26.23
N ASP A 176 -24.63 2.95 26.25
CA ASP A 176 -25.91 3.68 26.20
C ASP A 176 -27.09 2.85 26.76
N ASP A 177 -27.10 2.57 28.07
CA ASP A 177 -28.30 2.01 28.72
C ASP A 177 -28.56 2.52 30.16
N ASP A 178 -27.97 3.67 30.53
CA ASP A 178 -28.05 4.22 31.89
C ASP A 178 -28.58 5.68 31.93
N LEU A 179 -29.56 6.04 31.11
CA LEU A 179 -30.32 7.30 31.27
C LEU A 179 -31.80 7.13 30.89
N ALA A 180 -32.51 6.22 31.55
CA ALA A 180 -33.97 6.15 31.46
C ALA A 180 -34.66 5.65 32.74
N LEU A 181 -34.22 6.08 33.93
CA LEU A 181 -34.97 5.86 35.18
C LEU A 181 -34.78 7.03 36.15
N ALA A 182 -35.38 8.17 35.85
CA ALA A 182 -35.78 9.17 36.85
C ALA A 182 -36.80 10.12 36.22
N ASP A 183 -38.08 9.75 36.29
CA ASP A 183 -39.21 10.68 36.45
C ASP A 183 -40.53 9.90 36.44
N ALA A 184 -40.80 9.24 37.57
CA ALA A 184 -42.14 8.84 38.00
C ALA A 184 -42.07 8.48 39.48
N ASP A 185 -42.22 9.46 40.37
CA ASP A 185 -43.29 9.51 41.39
C ASP A 185 -43.05 10.69 42.37
N THR A 186 -44.16 11.30 42.80
CA THR A 186 -44.36 12.35 43.83
C THR A 186 -44.00 13.82 43.55
#